data_AF-A0A0C4EML1-F1
#
_entry.id   AF-A0A0C4EML1-F1
#
_cell.length_a   1.000
_cell.length_b   1.000
_cell.length_c   1.000
_cell.angle_alpha   90.00
_cell.angle_beta   90.00
_cell.angle_gamma   90.00
#
_symmetry.space_group_name_H-M   'P 1'
#
loop_
_entity.id
_entity.type
_entity.pdbx_description
1 polymer ?
#
loop_
_entity_poly.entity_id
_entity_poly.type
_entity_poly.pdbx_seq_one_letter_code
_entity_poly.pdbx_strand_id
1 'polypeptide(L)'
;MMLLQPFSAFLFIYSSTTLLLATNRDQQIIFKHQDHSNSRDHSLSIAQEGTGVLSKWARESRSQFFSDITQNKANEWVIVMGNEAGDTDSMAAAIAWAYHLSHLKHNPQKAIALLQTVEDALDLRPENQLALEKSQMSSRHRDLLSPANSLVLNTAIDELPIKPFELSHRLAGIVLVDHNVPAPGWRRASLLSIIDHHVDQKLNLSADPRILEEAASCSSLVADLLLQSEARGEHQVVSGEKLSQWYAPPEGYNKHAWEKTNKQNMRLNFQGASGRDTSLEENQRHKWEKRELRKLATNFWAEMSEARGQLQRLDLTLEFERSVRTATIKYPYLTLGFASIPFNIEQQVQRTPEQTVPEWFAIERAFTSEIGADVSVVLTKFKSEITGKAEREIMLVVAHGWGKRLTTEAATDLFLTLCKNIEEKFDGLQEWTRPDHKPLLPRRKAWRMTVKGRPVGRKVLMPLVLKAASEWNWNSTAVAIYGE
;
A
#
# COMPACT_ATOMS: atom_id res chain seq x y z
N MET A 1 -13.14 -51.93 -64.91
CA MET A 1 -13.47 -53.31 -64.49
C MET A 1 -12.73 -53.57 -63.19
N MET A 2 -13.42 -53.52 -62.04
CA MET A 2 -13.86 -54.71 -61.26
C MET A 2 -12.65 -55.53 -60.78
N LEU A 3 -12.45 -55.95 -59.53
CA LEU A 3 -13.24 -56.14 -58.30
C LEU A 3 -12.23 -56.90 -57.38
N LEU A 4 -12.05 -56.71 -56.07
CA LEU A 4 -12.89 -57.17 -54.95
C LEU A 4 -12.10 -56.96 -53.63
N GLN A 5 -12.73 -56.31 -52.66
CA GLN A 5 -12.63 -56.56 -51.20
C GLN A 5 -13.51 -57.80 -50.86
N PRO A 6 -13.68 -58.36 -49.62
CA PRO A 6 -13.65 -57.69 -48.31
C PRO A 6 -13.29 -58.57 -47.07
N PHE A 7 -13.33 -57.95 -45.87
CA PHE A 7 -13.93 -58.43 -44.59
C PHE A 7 -13.65 -57.33 -43.54
N SER A 8 -14.53 -56.36 -43.21
CA SER A 8 -15.84 -56.37 -42.52
C SER A 8 -15.75 -56.46 -40.98
N ALA A 9 -16.14 -55.36 -40.30
CA ALA A 9 -16.93 -55.24 -39.03
C ALA A 9 -16.46 -54.04 -38.16
N PHE A 10 -17.25 -53.12 -37.58
CA PHE A 10 -18.68 -52.70 -37.55
C PHE A 10 -18.67 -51.29 -36.88
N LEU A 11 -19.20 -50.21 -37.51
CA LEU A 11 -20.44 -49.43 -37.17
C LEU A 11 -20.52 -48.78 -35.75
N PHE A 12 -21.05 -47.56 -35.50
CA PHE A 12 -21.70 -46.50 -36.29
C PHE A 12 -21.72 -45.18 -35.47
N ILE A 13 -21.68 -44.05 -36.18
CA ILE A 13 -22.05 -42.71 -35.73
C ILE A 13 -23.56 -42.52 -35.90
N TYR A 14 -24.24 -41.78 -35.02
CA TYR A 14 -25.43 -41.02 -35.42
C TYR A 14 -25.47 -39.63 -34.77
N SER A 15 -25.44 -38.63 -35.63
CA SER A 15 -25.87 -37.25 -35.41
C SER A 15 -27.35 -37.12 -35.75
N SER A 16 -28.12 -36.34 -34.98
CA SER A 16 -29.41 -35.79 -35.42
C SER A 16 -29.73 -34.50 -34.68
N THR A 17 -29.85 -33.43 -35.46
CA THR A 17 -30.48 -32.14 -35.14
C THR A 17 -32.00 -32.29 -35.05
N THR A 18 -32.63 -31.66 -34.06
CA THR A 18 -33.97 -31.05 -34.20
C THR A 18 -34.17 -29.93 -33.18
N LEU A 19 -34.95 -28.94 -33.62
CA LEU A 19 -35.14 -27.60 -33.08
C LEU A 19 -36.40 -27.53 -32.20
N LEU A 20 -36.30 -26.74 -31.11
CA LEU A 20 -37.36 -25.99 -30.39
C LEU A 20 -38.62 -26.70 -29.84
N LEU A 21 -38.77 -26.65 -28.51
CA LEU A 21 -40.00 -26.21 -27.81
C LEU A 21 -39.65 -25.85 -26.35
N ALA A 22 -40.08 -24.67 -25.93
CA ALA A 22 -39.93 -24.15 -24.57
C ALA A 22 -40.93 -24.80 -23.61
N THR A 23 -40.51 -25.15 -22.38
CA THR A 23 -41.36 -25.11 -21.18
C THR A 23 -40.55 -25.17 -19.87
N ASN A 24 -40.83 -24.17 -19.03
CA ASN A 24 -40.87 -24.14 -17.56
C ASN A 24 -39.65 -24.42 -16.68
N ARG A 25 -39.28 -23.31 -16.02
CA ARG A 25 -38.84 -23.12 -14.63
C ARG A 25 -39.24 -24.21 -13.61
N ASP A 26 -38.38 -24.27 -12.60
CA ASP A 26 -38.55 -24.86 -11.26
C ASP A 26 -38.24 -26.35 -11.11
N GLN A 27 -36.96 -26.66 -10.93
CA GLN A 27 -36.46 -27.61 -9.92
C GLN A 27 -34.93 -27.58 -9.86
N GLN A 28 -34.37 -26.66 -9.06
CA GLN A 28 -32.97 -26.78 -8.61
C GLN A 28 -32.91 -27.78 -7.45
N ILE A 29 -32.02 -28.75 -7.60
CA ILE A 29 -31.67 -29.73 -6.58
C ILE A 29 -30.98 -28.99 -5.42
N ILE A 30 -31.65 -28.99 -4.26
CA ILE A 30 -31.18 -28.36 -3.03
C ILE A 30 -30.07 -29.22 -2.41
N PHE A 31 -28.82 -28.76 -2.47
CA PHE A 31 -27.78 -29.22 -1.56
C PHE A 31 -28.02 -28.57 -0.19
N LYS A 32 -28.40 -29.38 0.81
CA LYS A 32 -28.48 -28.93 2.20
C LYS A 32 -27.07 -28.69 2.74
N HIS A 33 -26.75 -27.43 3.04
CA HIS A 33 -25.59 -27.08 3.85
C HIS A 33 -25.82 -27.59 5.28
N GLN A 34 -24.87 -28.35 5.82
CA GLN A 34 -24.79 -28.62 7.26
C GLN A 34 -24.27 -27.36 7.94
N ASP A 35 -25.10 -26.79 8.82
CA ASP A 35 -24.76 -25.69 9.71
C ASP A 35 -23.67 -26.11 10.70
N HIS A 36 -22.53 -25.45 10.64
CA HIS A 36 -21.62 -25.34 11.78
C HIS A 36 -21.65 -23.90 12.30
N SER A 37 -22.26 -23.75 13.48
CA SER A 37 -22.44 -22.53 14.23
C SER A 37 -21.12 -22.05 14.85
N ASN A 38 -20.59 -20.93 14.35
CA ASN A 38 -19.91 -19.84 15.09
C ASN A 38 -18.96 -19.01 14.21
N SER A 39 -19.44 -18.53 13.06
CA SER A 39 -18.86 -17.33 12.44
C SER A 39 -19.86 -16.19 12.59
N ARG A 40 -19.45 -15.08 13.19
CA ARG A 40 -20.22 -13.84 13.11
C ARG A 40 -20.44 -13.54 11.64
N ASP A 41 -21.70 -13.56 11.23
CA ASP A 41 -22.15 -13.09 9.92
C ASP A 41 -21.53 -11.73 9.61
N HIS A 42 -20.58 -11.69 8.68
CA HIS A 42 -20.42 -10.52 7.81
C HIS A 42 -21.63 -10.48 6.88
N SER A 43 -22.80 -10.26 7.48
CA SER A 43 -23.99 -9.85 6.77
C SER A 43 -23.64 -8.64 5.92
N LEU A 44 -24.24 -8.56 4.74
CA LEU A 44 -24.28 -7.39 3.86
C LEU A 44 -24.77 -6.17 4.66
N SER A 45 -23.90 -5.55 5.45
CA SER A 45 -24.19 -4.34 6.18
C SER A 45 -24.45 -3.27 5.14
N ILE A 46 -25.63 -2.64 5.20
CA ILE A 46 -25.98 -1.49 4.37
C ILE A 46 -24.81 -0.51 4.42
N ALA A 47 -24.19 -0.27 3.26
CA ALA A 47 -23.00 0.56 3.18
C ALA A 47 -23.29 1.95 3.74
N GLN A 48 -22.63 2.31 4.84
CA GLN A 48 -22.86 3.55 5.56
C GLN A 48 -22.18 4.71 4.82
N GLU A 49 -22.93 5.79 4.66
CA GLU A 49 -22.42 7.04 4.09
C GLU A 49 -21.70 7.84 5.19
N GLY A 50 -20.52 8.35 4.87
CA GLY A 50 -19.75 9.17 5.79
C GLY A 50 -20.42 10.52 6.03
N THR A 51 -20.43 10.93 7.29
CA THR A 51 -21.03 12.20 7.74
C THR A 51 -19.99 13.29 7.98
N GLY A 52 -18.72 12.90 8.07
CA GLY A 52 -17.60 13.82 8.24
C GLY A 52 -17.50 14.75 7.05
N VAL A 53 -17.05 15.98 7.27
CA VAL A 53 -17.03 16.95 6.17
C VAL A 53 -15.96 16.59 5.12
N LEU A 54 -14.98 15.73 5.47
CA LEU A 54 -13.87 15.28 4.62
C LEU A 54 -14.42 14.21 3.69
N SER A 55 -15.32 13.37 4.20
CA SER A 55 -16.14 12.46 3.43
C SER A 55 -16.98 13.21 2.40
N LYS A 56 -17.69 14.27 2.83
CA LYS A 56 -18.50 15.11 1.93
C LYS A 56 -17.64 15.72 0.82
N TRP A 57 -16.55 16.39 1.18
CA TRP A 57 -15.63 16.99 0.22
C TRP A 57 -15.01 15.96 -0.74
N ALA A 58 -14.52 14.83 -0.22
CA ALA A 58 -13.87 13.81 -1.02
C ALA A 58 -14.84 13.21 -2.04
N ARG A 59 -16.07 12.92 -1.61
CA ARG A 59 -17.15 12.43 -2.48
C ARG A 59 -17.56 13.45 -3.54
N GLU A 60 -17.76 14.72 -3.16
CA GLU A 60 -18.08 15.79 -4.11
C GLU A 60 -16.96 15.99 -5.14
N SER A 61 -15.71 16.01 -4.69
CA SER A 61 -14.53 16.12 -5.55
C SER A 61 -14.42 14.93 -6.49
N ARG A 62 -14.69 13.71 -6.01
CA ARG A 62 -14.74 12.48 -6.81
C ARG A 62 -15.82 12.58 -7.89
N SER A 63 -17.05 12.91 -7.53
CA SER A 63 -18.14 13.07 -8.51
C SER A 63 -17.83 14.15 -9.56
N GLN A 64 -17.25 15.27 -9.15
CA GLN A 64 -16.85 16.34 -10.08
C GLN A 64 -15.71 15.89 -10.99
N PHE A 65 -14.72 15.15 -10.46
CA PHE A 65 -13.63 14.59 -11.25
C PHE A 65 -14.18 13.70 -12.37
N PHE A 66 -15.03 12.74 -12.04
CA PHE A 66 -15.65 11.86 -13.06
C PHE A 66 -16.40 12.62 -14.14
N SER A 67 -17.24 13.57 -13.73
CA SER A 67 -17.98 14.44 -14.66
C SER A 67 -17.02 15.19 -15.59
N ASP A 68 -16.00 15.83 -15.04
CA ASP A 68 -15.04 16.62 -15.81
C ASP A 68 -14.17 15.78 -16.75
N ILE A 69 -13.76 14.58 -16.33
CA ILE A 69 -12.99 13.68 -17.20
C ILE A 69 -13.82 13.27 -18.42
N THR A 70 -15.11 12.94 -18.24
CA THR A 70 -16.01 12.61 -19.37
C THR A 70 -16.24 13.80 -20.30
N GLN A 71 -16.12 15.02 -19.78
CA GLN A 71 -16.23 16.27 -20.54
C GLN A 71 -14.89 16.77 -21.11
N ASN A 72 -13.84 15.95 -21.07
CA ASN A 72 -12.50 16.29 -21.56
C ASN A 72 -11.85 17.50 -20.84
N LYS A 73 -12.17 17.72 -19.55
CA LYS A 73 -11.60 18.76 -18.68
C LYS A 73 -10.54 18.24 -17.71
N ALA A 74 -9.90 17.12 -18.06
CA ALA A 74 -8.83 16.53 -17.24
C ALA A 74 -7.69 17.50 -16.95
N ASN A 75 -7.43 18.44 -17.87
CA ASN A 75 -6.37 19.44 -17.79
C ASN A 75 -6.58 20.51 -16.73
N GLU A 76 -7.74 20.51 -16.05
CA GLU A 76 -8.01 21.35 -14.90
C GLU A 76 -7.66 20.65 -13.57
N TRP A 77 -7.40 19.34 -13.61
CA TRP A 77 -7.26 18.51 -12.42
C TRP A 77 -5.80 18.18 -12.09
N VAL A 78 -5.52 18.27 -10.79
CA VAL A 78 -4.31 17.76 -10.16
C VAL A 78 -4.65 16.47 -9.41
N ILE A 79 -3.85 15.42 -9.63
CA ILE A 79 -3.96 14.19 -8.85
C ILE A 79 -2.82 14.14 -7.82
N VAL A 80 -3.18 13.99 -6.56
CA VAL A 80 -2.22 13.78 -5.46
C VAL A 80 -2.15 12.29 -5.14
N MET A 81 -0.94 11.71 -5.18
CA MET A 81 -0.74 10.28 -5.06
C MET A 81 0.25 9.94 -3.95
N GLY A 82 -0.21 9.09 -3.02
CA GLY A 82 0.67 8.34 -2.11
C GLY A 82 1.40 7.22 -2.85
N ASN A 83 2.31 6.51 -2.19
CA ASN A 83 2.98 5.36 -2.81
C ASN A 83 2.02 4.17 -3.03
N GLU A 84 2.50 3.16 -3.76
CA GLU A 84 1.73 1.97 -4.14
C GLU A 84 1.46 1.03 -2.95
N ALA A 85 2.14 1.22 -1.81
CA ALA A 85 1.91 0.45 -0.60
C ALA A 85 0.51 0.70 -0.03
N GLY A 86 0.00 1.92 -0.22
CA GLY A 86 -1.28 2.36 0.33
C GLY A 86 -1.33 2.29 1.85
N ASP A 87 -0.21 2.50 2.53
CA ASP A 87 -0.21 2.59 3.97
C ASP A 87 -0.90 3.88 4.45
N THR A 88 -1.12 3.98 5.77
CA THR A 88 -1.82 5.13 6.34
C THR A 88 -1.08 6.44 6.07
N ASP A 89 0.25 6.41 5.96
CA ASP A 89 1.06 7.62 5.77
C ASP A 89 0.82 8.20 4.37
N SER A 90 0.92 7.35 3.36
CA SER A 90 0.59 7.66 1.97
C SER A 90 -0.86 8.12 1.78
N MET A 91 -1.82 7.40 2.37
CA MET A 91 -3.24 7.72 2.27
C MET A 91 -3.56 9.09 2.91
N ALA A 92 -3.13 9.28 4.16
CA ALA A 92 -3.42 10.51 4.90
C ALA A 92 -2.72 11.73 4.25
N ALA A 93 -1.47 11.57 3.82
CA ALA A 93 -0.73 12.62 3.13
C ALA A 93 -1.41 13.04 1.82
N ALA A 94 -1.90 12.07 1.03
CA ALA A 94 -2.52 12.34 -0.27
C ALA A 94 -3.86 13.08 -0.11
N ILE A 95 -4.72 12.59 0.80
CA ILE A 95 -6.00 13.22 1.11
C ILE A 95 -5.79 14.64 1.63
N ALA A 96 -4.88 14.83 2.59
CA ALA A 96 -4.62 16.13 3.19
C ALA A 96 -4.07 17.14 2.16
N TRP A 97 -3.13 16.74 1.30
CA TRP A 97 -2.56 17.66 0.32
C TRP A 97 -3.54 17.97 -0.84
N ALA A 98 -4.36 17.00 -1.27
CA ALA A 98 -5.43 17.27 -2.23
C ALA A 98 -6.44 18.28 -1.66
N TYR A 99 -6.84 18.10 -0.40
CA TYR A 99 -7.71 19.04 0.30
C TYR A 99 -7.09 20.43 0.40
N HIS A 100 -5.81 20.51 0.74
CA HIS A 100 -5.08 21.78 0.81
C HIS A 100 -5.16 22.56 -0.52
N LEU A 101 -4.86 21.91 -1.65
CA LEU A 101 -4.86 22.55 -2.96
C LEU A 101 -6.24 23.05 -3.37
N SER A 102 -7.30 22.32 -3.04
CA SER A 102 -8.67 22.74 -3.37
C SER A 102 -9.20 23.87 -2.49
N HIS A 103 -8.56 24.12 -1.35
CA HIS A 103 -9.00 25.11 -0.35
C HIS A 103 -8.10 26.35 -0.27
N LEU A 104 -7.20 26.57 -1.22
CA LEU A 104 -6.43 27.81 -1.30
C LEU A 104 -7.35 29.01 -1.61
N LYS A 105 -7.14 30.15 -0.94
CA LYS A 105 -7.85 31.41 -1.21
C LYS A 105 -7.53 31.96 -2.58
N HIS A 106 -6.25 31.88 -2.95
CA HIS A 106 -5.74 32.35 -4.22
C HIS A 106 -5.50 31.15 -5.12
N ASN A 107 -6.16 31.14 -6.28
CA ASN A 107 -6.07 30.07 -7.27
C ASN A 107 -6.31 28.66 -6.69
N PRO A 108 -7.51 28.39 -6.12
CA PRO A 108 -7.86 27.02 -5.73
C PRO A 108 -7.75 26.09 -6.94
N GLN A 109 -7.12 24.94 -6.75
CA GLN A 109 -6.95 23.94 -7.80
C GLN A 109 -8.01 22.85 -7.66
N LYS A 110 -8.50 22.32 -8.78
CA LYS A 110 -9.27 21.07 -8.73
C LYS A 110 -8.27 19.96 -8.42
N ALA A 111 -8.37 19.38 -7.22
CA ALA A 111 -7.44 18.38 -6.76
C ALA A 111 -8.18 17.17 -6.18
N ILE A 112 -7.66 15.98 -6.45
CA ILE A 112 -8.19 14.72 -5.94
C ILE A 112 -7.07 13.81 -5.47
N ALA A 113 -7.29 13.11 -4.35
CA ALA A 113 -6.37 12.10 -3.87
C ALA A 113 -6.65 10.77 -4.57
N LEU A 114 -5.60 10.15 -5.12
CA LEU A 114 -5.63 8.80 -5.68
C LEU A 114 -4.79 7.88 -4.79
N LEU A 115 -5.45 6.87 -4.22
CA LEU A 115 -4.79 5.80 -3.49
C LEU A 115 -4.37 4.77 -4.52
N GLN A 116 -3.06 4.56 -4.71
CA GLN A 116 -2.55 3.67 -5.76
C GLN A 116 -2.76 2.17 -5.46
N THR A 117 -3.52 1.85 -4.43
CA THR A 117 -3.91 0.51 -4.00
C THR A 117 -5.36 0.26 -4.40
N VAL A 118 -5.65 -0.94 -4.89
CA VAL A 118 -7.00 -1.36 -5.26
C VAL A 118 -7.94 -1.34 -4.05
N GLU A 119 -9.22 -1.05 -4.24
CA GLU A 119 -10.19 -0.82 -3.15
C GLU A 119 -10.24 -1.97 -2.15
N ASP A 120 -10.35 -3.22 -2.64
CA ASP A 120 -10.37 -4.41 -1.77
C ASP A 120 -9.07 -4.58 -0.97
N ALA A 121 -7.93 -4.07 -1.47
CA ALA A 121 -6.65 -4.12 -0.78
C ALA A 121 -6.50 -3.04 0.31
N LEU A 122 -7.35 -2.01 0.32
CA LEU A 122 -7.44 -1.08 1.45
C LEU A 122 -8.13 -1.75 2.64
N ASP A 123 -9.14 -2.58 2.40
CA ASP A 123 -9.81 -3.38 3.44
C ASP A 123 -8.83 -4.42 4.06
N LEU A 124 -7.77 -4.80 3.35
CA LEU A 124 -6.68 -5.63 3.87
C LEU A 124 -5.73 -4.89 4.84
N ARG A 125 -5.96 -3.59 5.08
CA ARG A 125 -5.20 -2.77 6.04
C ARG A 125 -6.14 -2.27 7.14
N PRO A 126 -6.36 -3.04 8.21
CA PRO A 126 -7.33 -2.68 9.25
C PRO A 126 -7.03 -1.33 9.91
N GLU A 127 -5.77 -0.89 9.93
CA GLU A 127 -5.42 0.44 10.41
C GLU A 127 -5.93 1.57 9.51
N ASN A 128 -5.98 1.37 8.20
CA ASN A 128 -6.56 2.34 7.28
C ASN A 128 -8.08 2.41 7.49
N GLN A 129 -8.71 1.25 7.68
CA GLN A 129 -10.12 1.18 8.01
C GLN A 129 -10.44 1.96 9.28
N LEU A 130 -9.70 1.70 10.35
CA LEU A 130 -9.85 2.41 11.62
C LEU A 130 -9.64 3.93 11.45
N ALA A 131 -8.62 4.35 10.72
CA ALA A 131 -8.35 5.78 10.48
C ALA A 131 -9.49 6.47 9.74
N LEU A 132 -10.06 5.83 8.72
CA LEU A 132 -11.15 6.37 7.91
C LEU A 132 -12.48 6.38 8.71
N GLU A 133 -12.76 5.33 9.48
CA GLU A 133 -13.90 5.28 10.40
C GLU A 133 -13.85 6.40 11.44
N LYS A 134 -12.68 6.62 12.07
CA LYS A 134 -12.47 7.72 13.04
C LYS A 134 -12.58 9.10 12.39
N SER A 135 -12.35 9.17 11.09
CA SER A 135 -12.53 10.38 10.28
C SER A 135 -13.97 10.55 9.75
N GLN A 136 -14.90 9.67 10.17
CA GLN A 136 -16.30 9.66 9.73
C GLN A 136 -16.46 9.57 8.20
N MET A 137 -15.56 8.83 7.56
CA MET A 137 -15.61 8.51 6.14
C MET A 137 -16.62 7.40 5.85
N SER A 138 -17.08 7.30 4.60
CA SER A 138 -17.96 6.21 4.17
C SER A 138 -17.31 4.85 4.37
N SER A 139 -18.12 3.86 4.74
CA SER A 139 -17.67 2.47 4.83
C SER A 139 -17.17 1.98 3.47
N ARG A 140 -16.17 1.08 3.47
CA ARG A 140 -15.50 0.58 2.25
C ARG A 140 -14.86 1.68 1.41
N HIS A 141 -14.52 2.81 2.03
CA HIS A 141 -13.67 3.83 1.41
C HIS A 141 -14.22 4.46 0.12
N ARG A 142 -15.55 4.37 -0.10
CA ARG A 142 -16.24 4.84 -1.32
C ARG A 142 -16.15 6.34 -1.60
N ASP A 143 -15.65 7.13 -0.66
CA ASP A 143 -15.40 8.55 -0.92
C ASP A 143 -14.06 8.78 -1.63
N LEU A 144 -13.18 7.77 -1.64
CA LEU A 144 -11.82 7.85 -2.15
C LEU A 144 -11.73 7.30 -3.57
N LEU A 145 -10.68 7.71 -4.29
CA LEU A 145 -10.38 7.23 -5.63
C LEU A 145 -9.27 6.16 -5.56
N SER A 146 -9.48 5.01 -6.21
CA SER A 146 -8.54 3.88 -6.30
C SER A 146 -8.47 3.30 -7.72
N PRO A 147 -7.36 2.63 -8.10
CA PRO A 147 -7.27 1.82 -9.32
C PRO A 147 -8.22 0.62 -9.29
N ALA A 148 -8.71 0.21 -10.47
CA ALA A 148 -9.68 -0.87 -10.62
C ALA A 148 -9.13 -2.27 -10.25
N ASN A 149 -9.97 -3.11 -9.66
CA ASN A 149 -9.91 -4.57 -9.72
C ASN A 149 -11.12 -5.06 -10.53
N SER A 150 -10.91 -5.41 -11.80
CA SER A 150 -11.99 -6.02 -12.61
C SER A 150 -12.16 -7.48 -12.20
N LEU A 151 -13.16 -7.78 -11.36
CA LEU A 151 -13.85 -9.09 -11.36
C LEU A 151 -15.05 -9.20 -10.38
N VAL A 152 -15.89 -8.18 -10.20
CA VAL A 152 -17.28 -8.43 -9.73
C VAL A 152 -18.28 -7.57 -10.49
N LEU A 153 -19.17 -8.27 -11.20
CA LEU A 153 -20.29 -7.74 -11.95
C LEU A 153 -21.22 -6.88 -11.07
N ASN A 154 -21.49 -5.65 -11.54
CA ASN A 154 -22.79 -4.99 -11.48
C ASN A 154 -23.24 -4.32 -10.16
N THR A 155 -22.36 -3.56 -9.50
CA THR A 155 -22.80 -2.42 -8.66
C THR A 155 -21.85 -1.25 -8.86
N ALA A 156 -22.38 -0.08 -9.22
CA ALA A 156 -21.64 1.13 -9.56
C ALA A 156 -20.63 1.57 -8.49
N ILE A 157 -19.36 1.19 -8.64
CA ILE A 157 -18.26 1.68 -7.81
C ILE A 157 -17.15 2.15 -8.74
N ASP A 158 -16.82 3.43 -8.57
CA ASP A 158 -16.14 4.28 -9.54
C ASP A 158 -14.61 4.07 -9.58
N GLU A 159 -14.18 3.37 -10.63
CA GLU A 159 -12.81 3.12 -11.08
C GLU A 159 -12.18 4.36 -11.74
N LEU A 160 -10.85 4.49 -11.85
CA LEU A 160 -10.27 5.48 -12.78
C LEU A 160 -10.88 5.28 -14.18
N PRO A 161 -11.56 6.29 -14.76
CA PRO A 161 -12.36 6.08 -15.98
C PRO A 161 -11.49 5.85 -17.23
N ILE A 162 -10.18 6.09 -17.10
CA ILE A 162 -9.18 6.06 -18.15
C ILE A 162 -7.89 5.50 -17.55
N LYS A 163 -7.15 4.70 -18.32
CA LYS A 163 -5.88 4.13 -17.87
C LYS A 163 -4.87 5.22 -17.46
N PRO A 164 -4.06 5.01 -16.41
CA PRO A 164 -3.08 5.99 -15.94
C PRO A 164 -2.21 6.61 -17.05
N PHE A 165 -1.71 5.79 -17.98
CA PHE A 165 -0.88 6.27 -19.09
C PHE A 165 -1.59 7.27 -20.00
N GLU A 166 -2.87 7.05 -20.31
CA GLU A 166 -3.68 7.93 -21.16
C GLU A 166 -4.13 9.18 -20.40
N LEU A 167 -4.41 9.04 -19.10
CA LEU A 167 -4.80 10.16 -18.25
C LEU A 167 -3.62 11.08 -17.93
N SER A 168 -2.43 10.52 -17.73
CA SER A 168 -1.24 11.22 -17.23
C SER A 168 -0.90 12.51 -18.00
N HIS A 169 -0.94 12.47 -19.33
CA HIS A 169 -0.61 13.61 -20.18
C HIS A 169 -1.78 14.58 -20.42
N ARG A 170 -2.97 14.28 -19.86
CA ARG A 170 -4.17 15.12 -19.97
C ARG A 170 -4.42 15.94 -18.73
N LEU A 171 -3.76 15.63 -17.61
CA LEU A 171 -3.92 16.32 -16.33
C LEU A 171 -3.24 17.69 -16.31
N ALA A 172 -3.68 18.57 -15.42
CA ALA A 172 -2.92 19.78 -15.06
C ALA A 172 -1.54 19.39 -14.49
N GLY A 173 -1.53 18.31 -13.70
CA GLY A 173 -0.32 17.67 -13.24
C GLY A 173 -0.59 16.66 -12.12
N ILE A 174 0.49 16.17 -11.54
CA ILE A 174 0.48 15.25 -10.41
C ILE A 174 1.30 15.81 -9.24
N VAL A 175 0.96 15.39 -8.03
CA VAL A 175 1.76 15.60 -6.82
C VAL A 175 2.08 14.25 -6.21
N LEU A 176 3.35 14.05 -5.83
CA LEU A 176 3.77 12.83 -5.15
C LEU A 176 3.93 13.11 -3.66
N VAL A 177 3.32 12.25 -2.84
CA VAL A 177 3.55 12.21 -1.41
C VAL A 177 4.04 10.84 -1.00
N ASP A 178 4.95 10.78 -0.02
CA ASP A 178 5.51 9.55 0.54
C ASP A 178 6.28 8.67 -0.49
N HIS A 179 6.63 9.28 -1.63
CA HIS A 179 7.58 8.79 -2.62
C HIS A 179 8.01 9.95 -3.54
N ASN A 180 9.14 9.79 -4.23
CA ASN A 180 9.70 10.84 -5.10
C ASN A 180 9.91 10.43 -6.56
N VAL A 181 9.35 9.27 -6.96
CA VAL A 181 9.40 8.76 -8.34
C VAL A 181 8.01 8.29 -8.77
N PRO A 182 7.43 8.83 -9.87
CA PRO A 182 6.12 8.40 -10.32
C PRO A 182 6.14 6.95 -10.83
N ALA A 183 5.06 6.22 -10.57
CA ALA A 183 4.85 4.89 -11.12
C ALA A 183 4.89 4.93 -12.67
N PRO A 184 5.21 3.82 -13.36
CA PRO A 184 5.39 3.79 -14.82
C PRO A 184 4.24 4.43 -15.62
N GLY A 185 2.99 4.23 -15.20
CA GLY A 185 1.80 4.81 -15.84
C GLY A 185 1.71 6.35 -15.74
N TRP A 186 2.36 6.96 -14.76
CA TRP A 186 2.28 8.40 -14.48
C TRP A 186 3.48 9.20 -14.97
N ARG A 187 4.50 8.56 -15.54
CA ARG A 187 5.77 9.21 -15.95
C ARG A 187 5.63 10.32 -16.99
N ARG A 188 4.50 10.39 -17.71
CA ARG A 188 4.22 11.43 -18.71
C ARG A 188 3.44 12.62 -18.15
N ALA A 189 3.01 12.57 -16.89
CA ALA A 189 2.33 13.69 -16.26
C ALA A 189 3.31 14.81 -15.90
N SER A 190 2.82 16.04 -15.91
CA SER A 190 3.55 17.18 -15.34
C SER A 190 3.64 17.01 -13.83
N LEU A 191 4.85 16.87 -13.29
CA LEU A 191 5.04 16.71 -11.85
C LEU A 191 5.14 18.09 -11.18
N LEU A 192 4.11 18.43 -10.41
CA LEU A 192 3.96 19.74 -9.79
C LEU A 192 4.69 19.85 -8.45
N SER A 193 4.54 18.87 -7.56
CA SER A 193 5.11 18.93 -6.21
C SER A 193 5.54 17.55 -5.73
N ILE A 194 6.52 17.52 -4.82
CA ILE A 194 6.98 16.31 -4.13
C ILE A 194 7.10 16.63 -2.64
N ILE A 195 6.48 15.81 -1.79
CA ILE A 195 6.68 15.85 -0.34
C ILE A 195 6.96 14.43 0.11
N ASP A 196 8.19 14.13 0.50
CA ASP A 196 8.58 12.76 0.80
C ASP A 196 9.68 12.73 1.86
N HIS A 197 9.76 11.62 2.58
CA HIS A 197 10.73 11.37 3.65
C HIS A 197 11.65 10.18 3.38
N HIS A 198 11.59 9.62 2.17
CA HIS A 198 12.49 8.59 1.67
C HIS A 198 13.78 9.19 1.07
N VAL A 199 14.70 8.30 0.69
CA VAL A 199 15.96 8.69 0.05
C VAL A 199 15.69 9.38 -1.28
N ASP A 200 16.20 10.61 -1.42
CA ASP A 200 16.10 11.40 -2.65
C ASP A 200 16.78 10.68 -3.84
N GLN A 201 15.99 10.37 -4.87
CA GLN A 201 16.49 9.78 -6.12
C GLN A 201 17.08 10.82 -7.09
N LYS A 202 17.07 12.10 -6.72
CA LYS A 202 17.56 13.26 -7.50
C LYS A 202 16.89 13.39 -8.87
N LEU A 203 15.62 12.99 -8.94
CA LEU A 203 14.77 13.15 -10.11
C LEU A 203 13.77 14.29 -9.89
N ASN A 204 13.19 14.79 -10.99
CA ASN A 204 12.10 15.76 -11.02
C ASN A 204 12.40 17.03 -10.21
N LEU A 205 13.54 17.66 -10.50
CA LEU A 205 14.07 18.80 -9.77
C LEU A 205 13.23 20.09 -9.92
N SER A 206 12.33 20.13 -10.89
CA SER A 206 11.45 21.28 -11.16
C SER A 206 10.17 21.30 -10.32
N ALA A 207 9.93 20.28 -9.48
CA ALA A 207 8.76 20.25 -8.61
C ALA A 207 8.82 21.39 -7.58
N ASP A 208 7.68 21.99 -7.27
CA ASP A 208 7.51 23.08 -6.32
C ASP A 208 6.16 22.95 -5.58
N PRO A 209 6.15 22.78 -4.24
CA PRO A 209 7.32 22.52 -3.41
C PRO A 209 7.95 21.16 -3.71
N ARG A 210 9.27 21.07 -3.52
CA ARG A 210 10.03 19.80 -3.49
C ARG A 210 10.70 19.63 -2.14
N ILE A 211 10.02 18.91 -1.24
CA ILE A 211 10.41 18.71 0.15
C ILE A 211 10.84 17.27 0.32
N LEU A 212 12.12 17.07 0.58
CA LEU A 212 12.73 15.76 0.83
C LEU A 212 13.53 15.84 2.13
N GLU A 213 12.85 15.56 3.23
CA GLU A 213 13.38 15.74 4.58
C GLU A 213 13.28 14.45 5.38
N GLU A 214 14.25 14.20 6.25
CA GLU A 214 14.18 13.05 7.13
C GLU A 214 13.09 13.28 8.20
N ALA A 215 11.97 12.59 8.02
CA ALA A 215 10.86 12.60 8.95
C ALA A 215 10.47 11.17 9.34
N ALA A 216 9.84 11.03 10.51
CA ALA A 216 9.26 9.75 10.91
C ALA A 216 8.09 9.33 10.00
N SER A 217 7.38 10.32 9.43
CA SER A 217 6.21 10.14 8.59
C SER A 217 6.05 11.31 7.60
N CYS A 218 5.62 11.00 6.38
CA CYS A 218 5.34 11.98 5.34
C CYS A 218 4.12 12.86 5.66
N SER A 219 3.07 12.28 6.24
CA SER A 219 1.88 13.03 6.68
C SER A 219 2.20 14.08 7.74
N SER A 220 3.29 13.91 8.51
CA SER A 220 3.79 14.95 9.42
C SER A 220 4.35 16.17 8.67
N LEU A 221 5.08 15.94 7.57
CA LEU A 221 5.59 17.02 6.70
C LEU A 221 4.42 17.76 6.04
N VAL A 222 3.45 17.01 5.50
CA VAL A 222 2.22 17.57 4.91
C VAL A 222 1.46 18.40 5.95
N ALA A 223 1.22 17.86 7.15
CA ALA A 223 0.51 18.58 8.21
C ALA A 223 1.21 19.89 8.59
N ASP A 224 2.54 19.90 8.71
CA ASP A 224 3.30 21.11 9.00
C ASP A 224 3.12 22.18 7.91
N LEU A 225 3.24 21.80 6.63
CA LEU A 225 3.02 22.72 5.50
C LEU A 225 1.60 23.28 5.46
N LEU A 226 0.60 22.44 5.72
CA LEU A 226 -0.80 22.86 5.79
C LEU A 226 -1.02 23.86 6.92
N LEU A 227 -0.49 23.59 8.11
CA LEU A 227 -0.61 24.48 9.26
C LEU A 227 0.11 25.81 9.02
N GLN A 228 1.28 25.79 8.37
CA GLN A 228 1.98 27.01 7.98
C GLN A 228 1.21 27.82 6.93
N SER A 229 0.53 27.15 5.98
CA SER A 229 -0.36 27.80 5.02
C SER A 229 -1.59 28.42 5.70
N GLU A 230 -2.21 27.71 6.64
CA GLU A 230 -3.32 28.24 7.46
C GLU A 230 -2.85 29.45 8.28
N ALA A 231 -1.64 29.39 8.84
CA ALA A 231 -1.00 30.47 9.59
C ALA A 231 -0.83 31.75 8.77
N ARG A 232 -0.44 31.60 7.50
CA ARG A 232 -0.33 32.69 6.53
C ARG A 232 -1.69 33.18 6.03
N GLY A 233 -2.78 32.48 6.40
CA GLY A 233 -4.13 32.82 6.01
C GLY A 233 -4.41 32.49 4.55
N GLU A 234 -3.74 31.48 3.99
CA GLU A 234 -3.86 31.07 2.58
C GLU A 234 -5.07 30.16 2.32
N HIS A 235 -5.80 29.71 3.36
CA HIS A 235 -6.95 28.81 3.22
C HIS A 235 -8.31 29.50 3.29
N GLN A 236 -9.23 29.11 2.41
CA GLN A 236 -10.62 29.49 2.48
C GLN A 236 -11.26 28.93 3.74
N VAL A 237 -12.05 29.75 4.44
CA VAL A 237 -12.85 29.28 5.57
C VAL A 237 -14.16 28.75 4.99
N VAL A 238 -14.28 27.42 4.87
CA VAL A 238 -15.54 26.81 4.45
C VAL A 238 -16.48 26.76 5.65
N SER A 239 -17.64 27.41 5.52
CA SER A 239 -18.77 27.36 6.48
C SER A 239 -18.44 27.52 7.98
N GLY A 240 -17.45 28.36 8.32
CA GLY A 240 -17.11 28.63 9.73
C GLY A 240 -16.25 27.55 10.41
N GLU A 241 -15.83 26.53 9.67
CA GLU A 241 -14.94 25.49 10.15
C GLU A 241 -13.51 25.78 9.67
N LYS A 242 -12.57 25.83 10.61
CA LYS A 242 -11.15 26.02 10.30
C LYS A 242 -10.51 24.68 9.99
N LEU A 243 -9.53 24.61 9.08
CA LEU A 243 -8.71 23.42 8.80
C LEU A 243 -8.24 22.74 10.09
N SER A 244 -7.80 23.54 11.06
CA SER A 244 -7.37 23.08 12.39
C SER A 244 -8.44 22.32 13.19
N GLN A 245 -9.75 22.51 12.96
CA GLN A 245 -10.83 21.77 13.65
C GLN A 245 -10.99 20.34 13.13
N TRP A 246 -10.36 19.99 12.01
CA TRP A 246 -10.44 18.67 11.39
C TRP A 246 -9.33 17.72 11.82
N TYR A 247 -8.26 18.30 12.36
CA TYR A 247 -7.25 17.61 13.15
C TYR A 247 -7.61 17.58 14.65
N ALA A 248 -8.76 18.15 15.02
CA ALA A 248 -9.24 18.09 16.39
C ALA A 248 -9.83 16.68 16.66
N PRO A 249 -9.54 16.09 17.83
CA PRO A 249 -10.14 14.82 18.22
C PRO A 249 -11.68 14.92 18.22
N PRO A 250 -12.41 13.79 18.03
CA PRO A 250 -13.86 13.76 17.84
C PRO A 250 -14.66 14.52 18.89
N GLU A 251 -15.88 14.95 18.53
CA GLU A 251 -16.78 15.93 19.19
C GLU A 251 -17.05 15.80 20.71
N GLY A 252 -16.53 14.77 21.38
CA GLY A 252 -16.57 14.66 22.84
C GLY A 252 -15.69 15.65 23.61
N TYR A 253 -14.95 16.54 22.93
CA TYR A 253 -13.95 17.40 23.57
C TYR A 253 -14.18 18.89 23.29
N ASN A 254 -14.26 19.66 24.37
CA ASN A 254 -14.66 21.07 24.44
C ASN A 254 -14.07 21.95 23.31
N LYS A 255 -14.93 22.35 22.35
CA LYS A 255 -14.66 23.25 21.20
C LYS A 255 -13.87 24.52 21.55
N HIS A 256 -13.90 24.98 22.80
CA HIS A 256 -13.35 26.28 23.22
C HIS A 256 -11.84 26.27 23.56
N ALA A 257 -11.21 25.10 23.74
CA ALA A 257 -9.80 25.00 24.16
C ALA A 257 -8.82 25.11 22.99
N TRP A 258 -9.17 24.54 21.83
CA TRP A 258 -8.29 24.50 20.65
C TRP A 258 -8.17 25.86 19.95
N GLU A 259 -9.26 26.62 19.85
CA GLU A 259 -9.29 27.90 19.12
C GLU A 259 -8.45 29.02 19.73
N LYS A 260 -8.20 28.99 21.06
CA LYS A 260 -7.33 29.97 21.73
C LYS A 260 -5.84 29.64 21.55
N THR A 261 -5.48 28.37 21.46
CA THR A 261 -4.08 27.92 21.46
C THR A 261 -3.34 28.20 20.14
N ASN A 262 -4.04 28.21 19.00
CA ASN A 262 -3.43 28.47 17.69
C ASN A 262 -3.23 29.96 17.38
N LYS A 263 -3.84 30.89 18.13
CA LYS A 263 -3.56 32.33 17.95
C LYS A 263 -2.27 32.80 18.63
N GLN A 264 -1.79 32.08 19.65
CA GLN A 264 -0.67 32.54 20.50
C GLN A 264 0.66 31.85 20.18
N ASN A 265 0.66 30.67 19.56
CA ASN A 265 1.89 29.90 19.28
C ASN A 265 2.51 30.13 17.90
N MET A 266 2.02 31.10 17.10
CA MET A 266 2.57 31.42 15.77
C MET A 266 3.55 32.60 15.74
N ARG A 267 4.32 32.80 16.82
CA ARG A 267 5.46 33.74 16.84
C ARG A 267 6.59 33.22 17.70
N LEU A 268 7.43 32.32 17.18
CA LEU A 268 8.82 32.11 17.63
C LEU A 268 9.57 31.43 16.46
N ASN A 269 10.17 32.17 15.52
CA ASN A 269 11.43 32.86 15.71
C ASN A 269 11.46 34.23 15.03
N PHE A 270 11.45 35.30 15.82
CA PHE A 270 12.19 36.51 15.52
C PHE A 270 12.86 36.94 16.82
N GLN A 271 14.19 36.92 16.83
CA GLN A 271 14.99 37.44 17.93
C GLN A 271 14.63 38.91 18.19
N GLY A 272 14.37 39.27 19.44
CA GLY A 272 14.16 40.65 19.85
C GLY A 272 13.43 40.76 21.19
N ALA A 273 14.13 41.28 22.18
CA ALA A 273 13.68 41.47 23.56
C ALA A 273 12.34 42.22 23.71
N SER A 274 11.51 41.78 24.67
CA SER A 274 11.00 42.59 25.79
C SER A 274 9.83 41.85 26.47
N GLY A 275 9.87 41.82 27.80
CA GLY A 275 9.03 40.95 28.61
C GLY A 275 7.56 41.34 28.70
N ARG A 276 6.74 40.35 29.07
CA ARG A 276 5.61 40.54 29.98
C ARG A 276 5.14 39.20 30.54
N ASP A 277 4.81 39.26 31.82
CA ASP A 277 4.31 38.22 32.71
C ASP A 277 3.13 37.45 32.07
N THR A 278 3.33 36.18 31.70
CA THR A 278 2.24 35.25 31.38
C THR A 278 1.86 34.52 32.66
N SER A 279 0.64 34.71 33.13
CA SER A 279 0.15 34.18 34.41
C SER A 279 0.31 32.65 34.51
N LEU A 280 0.64 32.18 35.71
CA LEU A 280 0.86 30.76 36.03
C LEU A 280 -0.30 29.84 35.60
N GLU A 281 -1.54 30.35 35.59
CA GLU A 281 -2.74 29.60 35.23
C GLU A 281 -2.84 29.28 33.72
N GLU A 282 -2.46 30.22 32.85
CA GLU A 282 -2.50 30.02 31.39
C GLU A 282 -1.45 29.00 30.95
N ASN A 283 -0.30 28.99 31.63
CA ASN A 283 0.77 28.01 31.43
C ASN A 283 0.38 26.60 31.95
N GLN A 284 -0.37 26.51 33.05
CA GLN A 284 -0.91 25.23 33.55
C GLN A 284 -2.00 24.68 32.62
N ARG A 285 -2.87 25.53 32.08
CA ARG A 285 -3.91 25.15 31.13
C ARG A 285 -3.32 24.62 29.82
N HIS A 286 -2.35 25.32 29.23
CA HIS A 286 -1.61 24.83 28.08
C HIS A 286 -0.88 23.50 28.33
N LYS A 287 -0.32 23.30 29.53
CA LYS A 287 0.32 22.03 29.90
C LYS A 287 -0.70 20.89 30.03
N TRP A 288 -1.87 21.15 30.60
CA TRP A 288 -2.95 20.17 30.71
C TRP A 288 -3.51 19.78 29.33
N GLU A 289 -3.78 20.75 28.46
CA GLU A 289 -4.29 20.51 27.11
C GLU A 289 -3.28 19.73 26.25
N LYS A 290 -1.99 20.07 26.33
CA LYS A 290 -0.91 19.28 25.70
C LYS A 290 -0.85 17.86 26.24
N ARG A 291 -1.12 17.66 27.54
CA ARG A 291 -1.14 16.32 28.15
C ARG A 291 -2.31 15.49 27.67
N GLU A 292 -3.51 16.06 27.59
CA GLU A 292 -4.69 15.33 27.10
C GLU A 292 -4.59 15.01 25.61
N LEU A 293 -4.10 15.93 24.77
CA LEU A 293 -3.79 15.65 23.35
C LEU A 293 -2.76 14.53 23.21
N ARG A 294 -1.70 14.53 24.03
CA ARG A 294 -0.73 13.43 24.05
C ARG A 294 -1.35 12.10 24.44
N LYS A 295 -2.22 12.08 25.45
CA LYS A 295 -2.93 10.85 25.85
C LYS A 295 -3.82 10.33 24.72
N LEU A 296 -4.58 11.21 24.07
CA LEU A 296 -5.42 10.85 22.93
C LEU A 296 -4.60 10.31 21.77
N ALA A 297 -3.51 10.99 21.40
CA ALA A 297 -2.60 10.50 20.37
C ALA A 297 -1.96 9.16 20.76
N THR A 298 -1.63 8.95 22.04
CA THR A 298 -1.09 7.68 22.53
C THR A 298 -2.12 6.56 22.45
N ASN A 299 -3.37 6.82 22.84
CA ASN A 299 -4.45 5.84 22.78
C ASN A 299 -4.78 5.49 21.33
N PHE A 300 -4.92 6.50 20.47
CA PHE A 300 -5.17 6.30 19.04
C PHE A 300 -4.02 5.53 18.37
N TRP A 301 -2.76 5.85 18.73
CA TRP A 301 -1.61 5.10 18.25
C TRP A 301 -1.63 3.63 18.71
N ALA A 302 -2.06 3.37 19.95
CA ALA A 302 -2.23 2.01 20.45
C ALA A 302 -3.34 1.26 19.69
N GLU A 303 -4.50 1.88 19.48
CA GLU A 303 -5.60 1.32 18.68
C GLU A 303 -5.14 1.01 17.24
N MET A 304 -4.44 1.93 16.58
CA MET A 304 -3.88 1.74 15.25
C MET A 304 -2.84 0.61 15.21
N SER A 305 -1.98 0.52 16.23
CA SER A 305 -1.00 -0.55 16.33
C SER A 305 -1.65 -1.92 16.59
N GLU A 306 -2.76 -1.95 17.31
CA GLU A 306 -3.55 -3.17 17.52
C GLU A 306 -4.26 -3.57 16.23
N ALA A 307 -4.89 -2.64 15.53
CA ALA A 307 -5.55 -2.86 14.23
C ALA A 307 -4.58 -3.46 13.21
N ARG A 308 -3.34 -2.96 13.10
CA ARG A 308 -2.29 -3.58 12.25
C ARG A 308 -2.06 -5.06 12.53
N GLY A 309 -2.29 -5.51 13.77
CA GLY A 309 -2.16 -6.91 14.17
C GLY A 309 -3.41 -7.77 13.91
N GLN A 310 -4.53 -7.17 13.51
CA GLN A 310 -5.83 -7.84 13.31
C GLN A 310 -6.03 -8.36 11.88
N LEU A 311 -5.02 -9.06 11.34
CA LEU A 311 -5.15 -9.78 10.07
C LEU A 311 -5.60 -11.22 10.35
N GLN A 312 -6.85 -11.53 9.99
CA GLN A 312 -7.46 -12.85 10.23
C GLN A 312 -6.93 -13.93 9.27
N ARG A 313 -6.58 -13.55 8.04
CA ARG A 313 -5.99 -14.43 7.01
C ARG A 313 -4.59 -13.95 6.65
N LEU A 314 -3.80 -14.84 6.03
CA LEU A 314 -2.52 -14.44 5.47
C LEU A 314 -2.76 -13.65 4.20
N ASP A 315 -2.75 -12.33 4.34
CA ASP A 315 -2.80 -11.42 3.21
C ASP A 315 -1.38 -10.88 2.98
N LEU A 316 -0.79 -11.28 1.84
CA LEU A 316 0.48 -10.76 1.39
C LEU A 316 0.24 -9.39 0.75
N THR A 317 0.30 -8.34 1.56
CA THR A 317 0.21 -6.98 1.02
C THR A 317 1.56 -6.53 0.48
N LEU A 318 1.58 -6.12 -0.79
CA LEU A 318 2.75 -5.49 -1.39
C LEU A 318 3.03 -4.17 -0.67
N GLU A 319 4.25 -3.99 -0.17
CA GLU A 319 4.68 -2.68 0.30
C GLU A 319 5.43 -1.89 -0.77
N PHE A 320 6.09 -2.58 -1.69
CA PHE A 320 6.94 -1.92 -2.68
C PHE A 320 7.28 -2.86 -3.85
N GLU A 321 7.15 -2.38 -5.08
CA GLU A 321 7.68 -3.04 -6.26
C GLU A 321 8.69 -2.10 -6.93
N ARG A 322 9.86 -2.63 -7.29
CA ARG A 322 10.88 -1.85 -8.00
C ARG A 322 11.55 -2.64 -9.11
N SER A 323 11.55 -2.04 -10.30
CA SER A 323 12.40 -2.50 -11.39
C SER A 323 13.80 -1.92 -11.26
N VAL A 324 14.81 -2.78 -11.34
CA VAL A 324 16.23 -2.43 -11.23
C VAL A 324 16.95 -2.86 -12.50
N ARG A 325 17.79 -1.98 -13.03
CA ARG A 325 18.70 -2.31 -14.14
C ARG A 325 19.88 -3.11 -13.60
N THR A 326 20.19 -4.23 -14.23
CA THR A 326 21.32 -5.07 -13.83
C THR A 326 22.55 -4.81 -14.69
N ALA A 327 23.71 -5.33 -14.25
CA ALA A 327 24.92 -5.41 -15.06
C ALA A 327 24.86 -6.52 -16.13
N THR A 328 23.83 -7.36 -16.10
CA THR A 328 23.66 -8.52 -16.99
C THR A 328 23.05 -8.12 -18.33
N ILE A 329 23.70 -8.46 -19.43
CA ILE A 329 23.19 -8.18 -20.79
C ILE A 329 21.91 -8.97 -21.09
N LYS A 330 21.85 -10.26 -20.71
CA LYS A 330 20.71 -11.15 -20.95
C LYS A 330 19.46 -10.79 -20.12
N TYR A 331 19.66 -10.25 -18.92
CA TYR A 331 18.61 -9.89 -17.98
C TYR A 331 18.74 -8.42 -17.58
N PRO A 332 18.53 -7.48 -18.53
CA PRO A 332 18.85 -6.08 -18.32
C PRO A 332 18.02 -5.42 -17.22
N TYR A 333 16.87 -6.00 -16.89
CA TYR A 333 15.98 -5.53 -15.83
C TYR A 333 15.51 -6.70 -14.97
N LEU A 334 15.48 -6.49 -13.66
CA LEU A 334 14.82 -7.35 -12.67
C LEU A 334 13.71 -6.58 -11.99
N THR A 335 12.63 -7.26 -11.65
CA THR A 335 11.54 -6.74 -10.82
C THR A 335 11.64 -7.35 -9.42
N LEU A 336 11.75 -6.52 -8.39
CA LEU A 336 11.84 -6.94 -7.00
C LEU A 336 10.59 -6.48 -6.24
N GLY A 337 9.90 -7.42 -5.60
CA GLY A 337 8.79 -7.18 -4.69
C GLY A 337 9.26 -7.24 -3.24
N PHE A 338 8.84 -6.26 -2.44
CA PHE A 338 9.04 -6.24 -1.00
C PHE A 338 7.68 -6.22 -0.30
N ALA A 339 7.51 -7.10 0.67
CA ALA A 339 6.36 -7.11 1.57
C ALA A 339 6.85 -6.99 3.00
N SER A 340 6.06 -6.35 3.87
CA SER A 340 6.29 -6.47 5.31
C SER A 340 5.03 -6.87 6.05
N ILE A 341 5.22 -7.82 6.96
CA ILE A 341 4.12 -8.56 7.60
C ILE A 341 4.32 -8.51 9.11
N PRO A 342 3.29 -8.15 9.90
CA PRO A 342 3.41 -7.95 11.34
C PRO A 342 3.43 -9.26 12.16
N PHE A 343 3.68 -10.41 11.52
CA PHE A 343 3.72 -11.73 12.16
C PHE A 343 4.99 -12.48 11.79
N ASN A 344 5.43 -13.38 12.68
CA ASN A 344 6.50 -14.32 12.35
C ASN A 344 6.05 -15.31 11.25
N ILE A 345 7.01 -15.96 10.58
CA ILE A 345 6.74 -16.86 9.45
C ILE A 345 5.83 -18.02 9.87
N GLU A 346 5.97 -18.55 11.08
CA GLU A 346 5.13 -19.66 11.58
C GLU A 346 3.67 -19.24 11.77
N GLN A 347 3.45 -18.07 12.36
CA GLN A 347 2.15 -17.44 12.51
C GLN A 347 1.51 -17.12 11.16
N GLN A 348 2.30 -16.75 10.15
CA GLN A 348 1.81 -16.58 8.79
C GLN A 348 1.35 -17.89 8.18
N VAL A 349 2.14 -18.95 8.35
CA VAL A 349 1.77 -20.31 7.91
C VAL A 349 0.47 -20.75 8.58
N GLN A 350 0.29 -20.54 9.87
CA GLN A 350 -0.96 -20.87 10.57
C GLN A 350 -2.20 -20.10 10.07
N ARG A 351 -2.01 -18.99 9.37
CA ARG A 351 -3.09 -18.18 8.79
C ARG A 351 -3.43 -18.58 7.35
N THR A 352 -2.71 -19.52 6.76
CA THR A 352 -3.08 -20.10 5.47
C THR A 352 -4.18 -21.16 5.67
N PRO A 353 -5.07 -21.38 4.68
CA PRO A 353 -6.18 -22.34 4.80
C PRO A 353 -5.77 -23.76 5.21
N GLU A 354 -4.71 -24.32 4.63
CA GLU A 354 -4.15 -25.64 4.96
C GLU A 354 -3.15 -25.59 6.12
N GLN A 355 -2.73 -24.41 6.54
CA GLN A 355 -1.76 -24.19 7.63
C GLN A 355 -0.39 -24.85 7.36
N THR A 356 0.03 -24.88 6.10
CA THR A 356 1.28 -25.56 5.69
C THR A 356 2.29 -24.61 5.04
N VAL A 357 3.58 -24.90 5.26
CA VAL A 357 4.68 -24.16 4.62
C VAL A 357 4.59 -24.22 3.07
N PRO A 358 4.29 -25.37 2.43
CA PRO A 358 4.09 -25.42 0.98
C PRO A 358 2.99 -24.49 0.47
N GLU A 359 1.86 -24.39 1.18
CA GLU A 359 0.76 -23.49 0.82
C GLU A 359 1.16 -22.02 0.95
N TRP A 360 1.86 -21.64 2.03
CA TRP A 360 2.41 -20.29 2.18
C TRP A 360 3.26 -19.89 0.96
N PHE A 361 4.13 -20.79 0.48
CA PHE A 361 4.91 -20.57 -0.74
C PHE A 361 4.10 -20.64 -2.04
N ALA A 362 2.92 -21.25 -2.03
CA ALA A 362 2.01 -21.23 -3.17
C ALA A 362 1.31 -19.87 -3.28
N ILE A 363 0.85 -19.33 -2.14
CA ILE A 363 0.27 -17.98 -2.04
C ILE A 363 1.32 -16.94 -2.44
N GLU A 364 2.54 -17.03 -1.89
CA GLU A 364 3.66 -16.15 -2.25
C GLU A 364 4.02 -16.22 -3.75
N ARG A 365 3.99 -17.42 -4.34
CA ARG A 365 4.23 -17.59 -5.78
C ARG A 365 3.10 -16.97 -6.62
N ALA A 366 1.84 -17.12 -6.21
CA ALA A 366 0.71 -16.55 -6.92
C ALA A 366 0.82 -15.02 -6.90
N PHE A 367 1.02 -14.45 -5.72
CA PHE A 367 1.22 -13.01 -5.51
C PHE A 367 2.38 -12.46 -6.33
N THR A 368 3.57 -13.08 -6.28
CA THR A 368 4.73 -12.63 -7.08
C THR A 368 4.53 -12.77 -8.58
N SER A 369 3.64 -13.66 -9.02
CA SER A 369 3.29 -13.80 -10.43
C SER A 369 2.32 -12.73 -10.89
N GLU A 370 1.39 -12.33 -10.03
CA GLU A 370 0.47 -11.22 -10.27
C GLU A 370 1.22 -9.88 -10.45
N ILE A 371 2.16 -9.58 -9.54
CA ILE A 371 2.97 -8.36 -9.61
C ILE A 371 4.15 -8.46 -10.60
N GLY A 372 4.35 -9.61 -11.25
CA GLY A 372 5.45 -9.82 -12.19
C GLY A 372 6.86 -9.71 -11.58
N ALA A 373 7.00 -10.00 -10.27
CA ALA A 373 8.29 -9.97 -9.59
C ALA A 373 9.16 -11.20 -9.90
N ASP A 374 10.45 -10.97 -10.15
CA ASP A 374 11.46 -12.04 -10.25
C ASP A 374 12.06 -12.39 -8.87
N VAL A 375 12.10 -11.42 -7.97
CA VAL A 375 12.61 -11.59 -6.60
C VAL A 375 11.58 -11.08 -5.61
N SER A 376 11.37 -11.82 -4.54
CA SER A 376 10.45 -11.49 -3.46
C SER A 376 11.20 -11.50 -2.14
N VAL A 377 11.06 -10.40 -1.39
CA VAL A 377 11.63 -10.25 -0.05
C VAL A 377 10.52 -9.90 0.92
N VAL A 378 10.24 -10.81 1.84
CA VAL A 378 9.29 -10.57 2.93
C VAL A 378 10.07 -10.24 4.19
N LEU A 379 9.79 -9.09 4.79
CA LEU A 379 10.37 -8.67 6.06
C LEU A 379 9.30 -8.70 7.15
N THR A 380 9.52 -9.47 8.21
CA THR A 380 8.58 -9.49 9.34
C THR A 380 9.00 -8.52 10.43
N LYS A 381 8.01 -8.02 11.18
CA LYS A 381 8.24 -7.30 12.43
C LYS A 381 7.18 -7.71 13.43
N PHE A 382 7.57 -8.45 14.45
CA PHE A 382 6.65 -8.91 15.48
C PHE A 382 7.28 -8.75 16.86
N LYS A 383 6.43 -8.77 17.89
CA LYS A 383 6.90 -8.83 19.27
C LYS A 383 7.02 -10.30 19.66
N SER A 384 8.21 -10.72 20.05
CA SER A 384 8.46 -12.07 20.53
C SER A 384 7.64 -12.36 21.77
N GLU A 385 6.88 -13.46 21.76
CA GLU A 385 6.13 -13.92 22.93
C GLU A 385 7.07 -14.37 24.05
N ILE A 386 8.24 -14.90 23.70
CA ILE A 386 9.25 -15.40 24.64
C ILE A 386 10.05 -14.25 25.24
N THR A 387 10.61 -13.38 24.39
CA THR A 387 11.55 -12.34 24.85
C THR A 387 10.88 -11.00 25.14
N GLY A 388 9.63 -10.80 24.69
CA GLY A 388 8.92 -9.52 24.74
C GLY A 388 9.54 -8.42 23.87
N LYS A 389 10.63 -8.70 23.15
CA LYS A 389 11.36 -7.75 22.32
C LYS A 389 10.88 -7.80 20.87
N ALA A 390 11.12 -6.71 20.14
CA ALA A 390 10.85 -6.68 18.70
C ALA A 390 11.87 -7.56 17.97
N GLU A 391 11.36 -8.55 17.23
CA GLU A 391 12.12 -9.45 16.38
C GLU A 391 11.74 -9.25 14.91
N ARG A 392 12.64 -9.67 14.02
CA ARG A 392 12.46 -9.59 12.57
C ARG A 392 12.94 -10.87 11.93
N GLU A 393 12.21 -11.31 10.92
CA GLU A 393 12.60 -12.39 10.02
C GLU A 393 12.62 -11.88 8.59
N ILE A 394 13.50 -12.45 7.77
CA ILE A 394 13.64 -12.14 6.36
C ILE A 394 13.35 -13.43 5.62
N MET A 395 12.47 -13.39 4.61
CA MET A 395 12.29 -14.48 3.64
C MET A 395 12.68 -13.94 2.26
N LEU A 396 13.56 -14.67 1.57
CA LEU A 396 14.00 -14.38 0.20
C LEU A 396 13.58 -15.53 -0.71
N VAL A 397 12.89 -15.18 -1.80
CA VAL A 397 12.50 -16.11 -2.87
C VAL A 397 12.91 -15.53 -4.22
N VAL A 398 13.55 -16.34 -5.07
CA VAL A 398 13.81 -16.00 -6.47
C VAL A 398 12.97 -16.88 -7.38
N ALA A 399 12.12 -16.25 -8.17
CA ALA A 399 11.23 -16.90 -9.11
C ALA A 399 11.98 -17.44 -10.33
N HIS A 400 11.53 -18.58 -10.83
CA HIS A 400 12.10 -19.28 -11.98
C HIS A 400 11.05 -20.25 -12.57
N GLY A 401 11.36 -20.83 -13.74
CA GLY A 401 10.55 -21.90 -14.34
C GLY A 401 9.56 -21.40 -15.39
N TRP A 402 8.53 -22.20 -15.66
CA TRP A 402 7.59 -21.93 -16.75
C TRP A 402 6.84 -20.60 -16.54
N GLY A 403 6.86 -19.74 -17.56
CA GLY A 403 6.28 -18.40 -17.51
C GLY A 403 7.12 -17.34 -16.78
N LYS A 404 8.31 -17.67 -16.27
CA LYS A 404 9.24 -16.73 -15.63
C LYS A 404 10.42 -16.38 -16.55
N ARG A 405 11.00 -15.20 -16.34
CA ARG A 405 12.08 -14.65 -17.19
C ARG A 405 13.43 -15.35 -16.97
N LEU A 406 13.74 -15.68 -15.72
CA LEU A 406 15.02 -16.26 -15.33
C LEU A 406 15.08 -17.77 -15.62
N THR A 407 16.18 -18.23 -16.23
CA THR A 407 16.46 -19.67 -16.27
C THR A 407 16.82 -20.19 -14.89
N THR A 408 16.77 -21.50 -14.70
CA THR A 408 17.08 -22.15 -13.42
C THR A 408 18.48 -21.77 -12.93
N GLU A 409 19.48 -21.74 -13.82
CA GLU A 409 20.87 -21.42 -13.50
C GLU A 409 21.00 -19.95 -13.10
N ALA A 410 20.45 -19.04 -13.90
CA ALA A 410 20.49 -17.60 -13.62
C ALA A 410 19.77 -17.24 -12.31
N ALA A 411 18.60 -17.84 -12.06
CA ALA A 411 17.87 -17.65 -10.82
C ALA A 411 18.64 -18.18 -9.60
N THR A 412 19.41 -19.26 -9.77
CA THR A 412 20.23 -19.84 -8.69
C THR A 412 21.40 -18.93 -8.36
N ASP A 413 22.09 -18.40 -9.36
CA ASP A 413 23.20 -17.48 -9.18
C ASP A 413 22.76 -16.14 -8.57
N LEU A 414 21.64 -15.58 -9.05
CA LEU A 414 21.02 -14.40 -8.45
C LEU A 414 20.68 -14.67 -6.97
N PHE A 415 20.04 -15.79 -6.67
CA PHE A 415 19.68 -16.16 -5.31
C PHE A 415 20.90 -16.28 -4.39
N LEU A 416 21.97 -16.94 -4.83
CA LEU A 416 23.21 -17.06 -4.06
C LEU A 416 23.88 -15.70 -3.85
N THR A 417 23.90 -14.85 -4.88
CA THR A 417 24.44 -13.49 -4.80
C THR A 417 23.70 -12.65 -3.76
N LEU A 418 22.37 -12.72 -3.76
CA LEU A 418 21.53 -11.98 -2.80
C LEU A 418 21.68 -12.53 -1.39
N CYS A 419 21.67 -13.85 -1.20
CA CYS A 419 21.92 -14.50 0.11
C CYS A 419 23.26 -14.04 0.70
N LYS A 420 24.34 -14.12 -0.10
CA LYS A 420 25.68 -13.71 0.33
C LYS A 420 25.72 -12.24 0.78
N ASN A 421 25.12 -11.34 0.01
CA ASN A 421 25.08 -9.92 0.37
C ASN A 421 24.31 -9.64 1.67
N ILE A 422 23.22 -10.38 1.92
CA ILE A 422 22.45 -10.27 3.17
C ILE A 422 23.27 -10.80 4.35
N GLU A 423 23.88 -11.97 4.18
CA GLU A 423 24.67 -12.65 5.23
C GLU A 423 25.96 -11.90 5.60
N GLU A 424 26.64 -11.28 4.63
CA GLU A 424 27.82 -10.46 4.88
C GLU A 424 27.49 -9.12 5.56
N LYS A 425 26.27 -8.60 5.37
CA LYS A 425 25.88 -7.30 5.90
C LYS A 425 25.38 -7.35 7.35
N PHE A 426 24.78 -8.47 7.75
CA PHE A 426 24.10 -8.58 9.03
C PHE A 426 24.73 -9.64 9.94
N ASP A 427 25.29 -9.18 11.05
CA ASP A 427 25.75 -10.06 12.11
C ASP A 427 24.55 -10.69 12.86
N GLY A 428 24.68 -11.95 13.26
CA GLY A 428 23.67 -12.62 14.09
C GLY A 428 22.39 -13.07 13.35
N LEU A 429 22.46 -13.24 12.03
CA LEU A 429 21.43 -13.96 11.28
C LEU A 429 21.48 -15.45 11.63
N GLN A 430 20.34 -15.99 12.04
CA GLN A 430 20.14 -17.41 12.21
C GLN A 430 19.25 -17.92 11.08
N GLU A 431 19.65 -19.00 10.41
CA GLU A 431 18.83 -19.59 9.37
C GLU A 431 17.52 -20.11 9.95
N TRP A 432 16.40 -19.72 9.35
CA TRP A 432 15.09 -20.20 9.77
C TRP A 432 14.85 -21.59 9.18
N THR A 433 14.51 -22.53 10.03
CA THR A 433 14.18 -23.91 9.65
C THR A 433 12.69 -24.14 9.79
N ARG A 434 12.12 -24.94 8.89
CA ARG A 434 10.70 -25.30 8.95
C ARG A 434 10.38 -26.04 10.25
N PRO A 435 9.18 -25.83 10.85
CA PRO A 435 8.74 -26.58 12.01
C PRO A 435 8.69 -28.10 11.79
N ASP A 436 8.49 -28.54 10.54
CA ASP A 436 8.47 -29.95 10.15
C ASP A 436 9.85 -30.54 9.83
N HIS A 437 10.94 -29.78 10.04
CA HIS A 437 12.33 -30.14 9.76
C HIS A 437 12.63 -30.55 8.31
N LYS A 438 11.70 -30.34 7.38
CA LYS A 438 11.94 -30.58 5.95
C LYS A 438 12.77 -29.43 5.39
N PRO A 439 13.58 -29.67 4.34
CA PRO A 439 14.27 -28.60 3.65
C PRO A 439 13.30 -27.66 2.94
N LEU A 440 13.71 -26.40 2.79
CA LEU A 440 13.08 -25.48 1.86
C LEU A 440 13.38 -25.92 0.41
N LEU A 441 12.46 -25.64 -0.51
CA LEU A 441 12.74 -25.84 -1.93
C LEU A 441 13.87 -24.89 -2.39
N PRO A 442 14.61 -25.23 -3.45
CA PRO A 442 15.72 -24.39 -3.92
C PRO A 442 15.29 -22.95 -4.21
N ARG A 443 16.24 -22.02 -4.06
CA ARG A 443 16.04 -20.56 -4.23
C ARG A 443 15.05 -19.93 -3.25
N ARG A 444 14.94 -20.53 -2.07
CA ARG A 444 14.18 -20.00 -0.93
C ARG A 444 15.06 -20.09 0.30
N LYS A 445 15.17 -18.99 1.03
CA LYS A 445 15.87 -18.96 2.31
C LYS A 445 15.22 -17.96 3.23
N ALA A 446 15.19 -18.29 4.51
CA ALA A 446 14.75 -17.37 5.54
C ALA A 446 15.78 -17.27 6.65
N TRP A 447 15.79 -16.11 7.30
CA TRP A 447 16.65 -15.82 8.43
C TRP A 447 15.84 -15.18 9.55
N ARG A 448 16.16 -15.51 10.80
CA ARG A 448 15.76 -14.79 11.99
C ARG A 448 16.90 -13.87 12.43
N MET A 449 16.61 -12.59 12.60
CA MET A 449 17.60 -11.61 13.06
C MET A 449 17.67 -11.65 14.60
N THR A 450 18.73 -12.25 15.15
CA THR A 450 18.94 -12.25 16.61
C THR A 450 19.68 -11.00 17.09
N VAL A 451 19.26 -10.50 18.25
CA VAL A 451 19.59 -9.18 18.80
C VAL A 451 21.06 -9.10 19.23
N LYS A 452 21.96 -8.81 18.29
CA LYS A 452 23.20 -8.06 18.57
C LYS A 452 23.15 -6.70 17.84
N GLY A 453 22.08 -5.93 18.08
CA GLY A 453 21.92 -4.59 17.48
C GLY A 453 20.45 -4.15 17.38
N ARG A 454 20.21 -2.95 16.83
CA ARG A 454 18.85 -2.51 16.46
C ARG A 454 18.34 -3.40 15.32
N PRO A 455 17.13 -3.98 15.42
CA PRO A 455 16.55 -4.79 14.34
C PRO A 455 16.48 -3.97 13.06
N VAL A 456 17.19 -4.43 12.04
CA VAL A 456 17.34 -3.68 10.80
C VAL A 456 16.03 -3.69 10.03
N GLY A 457 15.49 -2.51 9.75
CA GLY A 457 14.24 -2.35 9.01
C GLY A 457 14.43 -2.30 7.50
N ARG A 458 13.29 -2.21 6.78
CA ARG A 458 13.21 -2.02 5.33
C ARG A 458 14.17 -0.96 4.80
N LYS A 459 14.33 0.17 5.52
CA LYS A 459 15.20 1.30 5.13
C LYS A 459 16.67 0.93 4.90
N VAL A 460 17.14 -0.20 5.42
CA VAL A 460 18.53 -0.68 5.22
C VAL A 460 18.57 -1.96 4.38
N LEU A 461 17.65 -2.90 4.60
CA LEU A 461 17.60 -4.16 3.83
C LEU A 461 17.26 -3.91 2.36
N MET A 462 16.29 -3.04 2.07
CA MET A 462 15.82 -2.80 0.71
C MET A 462 16.92 -2.16 -0.17
N PRO A 463 17.63 -1.08 0.23
CA PRO A 463 18.76 -0.58 -0.55
C PRO A 463 19.88 -1.60 -0.77
N LEU A 464 20.15 -2.46 0.21
CA LEU A 464 21.15 -3.53 0.10
C LEU A 464 20.78 -4.52 -1.01
N VAL A 465 19.55 -5.05 -0.97
CA VAL A 465 19.08 -6.02 -1.95
C VAL A 465 18.99 -5.39 -3.35
N LEU A 466 18.48 -4.16 -3.46
CA LEU A 466 18.43 -3.43 -4.72
C LEU A 466 19.82 -3.21 -5.32
N LYS A 467 20.79 -2.85 -4.49
CA LYS A 467 22.19 -2.67 -4.92
C LYS A 467 22.78 -3.99 -5.42
N ALA A 468 22.65 -5.06 -4.64
CA ALA A 468 23.14 -6.38 -5.01
C ALA A 468 22.51 -6.89 -6.33
N ALA A 469 21.21 -6.66 -6.53
CA ALA A 469 20.53 -7.00 -7.78
C ALA A 469 21.01 -6.13 -8.96
N SER A 470 21.35 -4.86 -8.73
CA SER A 470 21.89 -3.99 -9.78
C SER A 470 23.30 -4.37 -10.22
N GLU A 471 24.13 -4.81 -9.27
CA GLU A 471 25.53 -5.22 -9.50
C GLU A 471 25.64 -6.66 -10.02
N TRP A 472 24.54 -7.42 -9.98
CA TRP A 472 24.49 -8.80 -10.45
C TRP A 472 24.82 -8.91 -11.95
N ASN A 473 25.86 -9.69 -12.24
CA ASN A 473 26.40 -9.88 -13.59
C ASN A 473 26.45 -11.38 -13.94
N TRP A 474 25.42 -11.86 -14.60
CA TRP A 474 25.31 -13.24 -15.04
C TRP A 474 25.93 -13.44 -16.42
N ASN A 475 27.01 -14.23 -16.46
CA ASN A 475 27.63 -14.71 -17.69
C ASN A 475 27.47 -16.23 -17.79
N SER A 476 26.83 -16.71 -18.85
CA SER A 476 26.54 -18.13 -19.06
C SER A 476 27.79 -19.03 -19.17
N THR A 477 28.99 -18.44 -19.28
CA THR A 477 30.27 -19.15 -19.43
C THR A 477 30.88 -19.63 -18.10
N ALA A 478 30.38 -19.21 -16.94
CA ALA A 478 31.03 -19.51 -15.65
C ALA A 478 30.59 -20.83 -14.98
N VAL A 479 29.54 -21.50 -15.48
CA VAL A 479 28.91 -22.65 -14.79
C VAL A 479 29.55 -24.01 -15.14
N ALA A 480 30.58 -24.03 -15.99
CA ALA A 480 31.26 -25.27 -16.39
C ALA A 480 32.20 -25.87 -15.32
N ILE A 481 32.30 -25.33 -14.11
CA ILE A 481 33.34 -25.74 -13.13
C ILE A 481 32.77 -26.48 -11.89
N TYR A 482 31.46 -26.53 -11.69
CA TYR A 482 30.87 -27.33 -10.60
C TYR A 482 29.71 -28.18 -11.12
N GLY A 483 30.05 -29.20 -11.88
CA GLY A 483 29.16 -30.30 -12.23
C GLY A 483 29.85 -31.62 -11.92
N GLU A 484 29.51 -32.20 -10.77
CA GLU A 484 29.16 -33.61 -10.55
C GLU A 484 28.55 -33.79 -9.15
#